data_AF-A0A7Y5TFT3-F1
#
_entry.id   AF-A0A7Y5TFT3-F1
#
_cell.length_a   1.000
_cell.length_b   1.000
_cell.length_c   1.000
_cell.angle_alpha   90.00
_cell.angle_beta   90.00
_cell.angle_gamma   90.00
#
_symmetry.space_group_name_H-M   'P 1'
#
loop_
_entity.id
_entity.type
_entity.pdbx_description
1 polymer ?
#
loop_
_entity_poly.entity_id
_entity_poly.type
_entity_poly.pdbx_seq_one_letter_code
_entity_poly.pdbx_strand_id
1 'polypeptide(L)'
;SALDLDPEHAAFVVELAYAAGLVADDGEVVPVWAPTSEIDDWTSSEAGHRWATLALAWLASTRAPHLVGRRSTGTGPANALGPDVQWPAIRGIRREVLRELASLEPASAPAAASLRERLAWRRPNRSAGVLDEAVDAVLREAEWLGVTGRGALSQAGRVLVPAADQPADTTPGAGAGGAGSEPTLLDRAAVAMSTHLPSPVDHILVQADLTAVAPGPLVGGLGSFMRLAADVESRGGATVYRFTPESVRRALDAGWTAADFVETVRRSSRTPLPQPLEYLVSDVARRHGQTRIGGAAAYVRSDDESVLDTMLASRELAALRLRRLAPTVLVSSADPRVLVDLLRDNGFAPVHEGQDGAVVHAEAPRRRAGTRRRGPGPSVSPVDRAYTQTLVDGLRAAEATADQRRAEDESRPGPRIQAMDPVVTLSLLRDAVADRHGVWIGYSDGHGATSRHLIHPQRVDGGRVRATDESGHEKSFSVHRIVGATLEG
;
A
#
# COMPACT_ATOMS: atom_id res chain seq x y z
N SER A 1 11.54 11.11 -20.31
CA SER A 1 11.26 9.96 -19.42
C SER A 1 10.88 8.77 -20.31
N ALA A 2 11.25 7.53 -19.99
CA ALA A 2 10.84 6.35 -20.79
C ALA A 2 9.30 6.18 -20.89
N LEU A 3 8.56 6.78 -19.95
CA LEU A 3 7.09 6.77 -19.91
C LEU A 3 6.46 8.06 -20.46
N ASP A 4 7.27 9.06 -20.79
CA ASP A 4 6.80 10.41 -21.19
C ASP A 4 5.83 11.07 -20.18
N LEU A 5 6.02 10.79 -18.89
CA LEU A 5 5.26 11.37 -17.78
C LEU A 5 6.14 12.29 -16.93
N ASP A 6 5.52 13.29 -16.31
CA ASP A 6 6.14 14.06 -15.24
C ASP A 6 6.39 13.17 -13.99
N PRO A 7 7.28 13.59 -13.06
CA PRO A 7 7.63 12.78 -11.90
C PRO A 7 6.45 12.43 -10.97
N GLU A 8 5.48 13.33 -10.79
CA GLU A 8 4.33 13.10 -9.91
C GLU A 8 3.40 12.05 -10.51
N HIS A 9 3.10 12.18 -11.81
CA HIS A 9 2.30 11.20 -12.53
C HIS A 9 3.03 9.85 -12.67
N ALA A 10 4.34 9.85 -12.89
CA ALA A 10 5.13 8.61 -12.90
C ALA A 10 5.08 7.90 -11.54
N ALA A 11 5.22 8.64 -10.43
CA ALA A 11 5.08 8.10 -9.08
C ALA A 11 3.68 7.50 -8.87
N PHE A 12 2.63 8.19 -9.30
CA PHE A 12 1.25 7.69 -9.24
C PHE A 12 1.09 6.35 -9.97
N VAL A 13 1.57 6.24 -11.21
CA VAL A 13 1.46 5.02 -12.02
C VAL A 13 2.20 3.84 -11.36
N VAL A 14 3.41 4.08 -10.85
CA VAL A 14 4.23 3.04 -10.19
C VAL A 14 3.56 2.54 -8.91
N GLU A 15 3.09 3.46 -8.06
CA GLU A 15 2.39 3.15 -6.82
C GLU A 15 1.06 2.42 -7.07
N LEU A 16 0.36 2.79 -8.14
CA LEU A 16 -0.88 2.16 -8.55
C LEU A 16 -0.66 0.74 -9.07
N ALA A 17 0.36 0.54 -9.91
CA ALA A 17 0.74 -0.79 -10.40
C ALA A 17 1.11 -1.72 -9.25
N TYR A 18 1.85 -1.21 -8.26
CA TYR A 18 2.15 -1.92 -7.03
C TYR A 18 0.88 -2.22 -6.21
N ALA A 19 0.00 -1.24 -6.02
CA ALA A 19 -1.27 -1.44 -5.29
C ALA A 19 -2.20 -2.46 -5.97
N ALA A 20 -2.19 -2.51 -7.30
CA ALA A 20 -2.93 -3.49 -8.10
C ALA A 20 -2.29 -4.89 -8.03
N GLY A 21 -1.03 -4.99 -7.62
CA GLY A 21 -0.28 -6.25 -7.57
C GLY A 21 0.37 -6.62 -8.90
N LEU A 22 0.52 -5.67 -9.83
CA LEU A 22 1.15 -5.88 -11.15
C LEU A 22 2.68 -5.79 -11.08
N VAL A 23 3.20 -5.13 -10.04
CA VAL A 23 4.64 -5.00 -9.75
C VAL A 23 4.87 -5.38 -8.30
N ALA A 24 5.91 -6.17 -8.05
CA ALA A 24 6.31 -6.56 -6.71
C ALA A 24 7.84 -6.65 -6.59
N ASP A 25 8.30 -6.67 -5.34
CA ASP A 25 9.65 -7.01 -4.96
C ASP A 25 9.88 -8.50 -5.21
N ASP A 26 11.05 -8.88 -5.74
CA ASP A 26 11.36 -10.27 -6.06
C ASP A 26 11.64 -11.19 -4.88
N GLY A 27 11.67 -10.64 -3.66
CA GLY A 27 11.83 -11.38 -2.40
C GLY A 27 13.27 -11.84 -2.17
N GLU A 28 14.20 -11.37 -2.99
CA GLU A 28 15.60 -11.76 -2.94
C GLU A 28 16.40 -10.87 -1.97
N VAL A 29 17.61 -11.30 -1.60
CA VAL A 29 18.47 -10.59 -0.62
C VAL A 29 18.80 -9.15 -1.03
N VAL A 30 18.84 -8.90 -2.35
CA VAL A 30 18.96 -7.56 -2.93
C VAL A 30 17.71 -7.36 -3.78
N PRO A 31 16.63 -6.83 -3.18
CA PRO A 31 15.33 -6.84 -3.83
C PRO A 31 15.32 -5.96 -5.07
N VAL A 32 14.69 -6.45 -6.13
CA VAL A 32 14.40 -5.67 -7.35
C VAL A 32 12.91 -5.66 -7.61
N TRP A 33 12.39 -4.50 -8.00
CA TRP A 33 11.01 -4.36 -8.46
C TRP A 33 10.85 -4.97 -9.85
N ALA A 34 10.00 -6.00 -9.97
CA ALA A 34 9.74 -6.71 -11.21
C ALA A 34 8.22 -6.92 -11.44
N PRO A 35 7.79 -7.12 -12.70
CA PRO A 35 6.42 -7.50 -13.01
C PRO A 35 6.04 -8.83 -12.37
N THR A 36 4.80 -8.94 -11.92
CA THR A 36 4.22 -10.19 -11.38
C THR A 36 3.54 -11.00 -12.48
N SER A 37 3.15 -12.25 -12.19
CA SER A 37 2.33 -13.08 -13.09
C SER A 37 0.98 -12.45 -13.44
N GLU A 38 0.43 -11.66 -12.51
CA GLU A 38 -0.89 -11.02 -12.61
C GLU A 38 -0.94 -9.98 -13.72
N ILE A 39 0.21 -9.47 -14.16
CA ILE A 39 0.29 -8.55 -15.29
C ILE A 39 -0.16 -9.21 -16.60
N ASP A 40 0.03 -10.52 -16.76
CA ASP A 40 -0.33 -11.24 -17.99
C ASP A 40 -1.85 -11.39 -18.11
N ASP A 41 -2.51 -11.80 -17.01
CA ASP A 41 -3.97 -11.88 -16.91
C ASP A 41 -4.62 -10.50 -17.03
N TRP A 42 -4.07 -9.50 -16.35
CA TRP A 42 -4.55 -8.12 -16.45
C TRP A 42 -4.42 -7.60 -17.88
N THR A 43 -3.27 -7.80 -18.53
CA THR A 43 -3.02 -7.30 -19.88
C THR A 43 -3.92 -7.97 -20.93
N SER A 44 -4.30 -9.23 -20.72
CA SER A 44 -5.21 -9.98 -21.61
C SER A 44 -6.70 -9.67 -21.37
N SER A 45 -7.05 -9.13 -20.21
CA SER A 45 -8.42 -8.76 -19.85
C SER A 45 -8.97 -7.61 -20.71
N GLU A 46 -10.30 -7.47 -20.78
CA GLU A 46 -10.95 -6.34 -21.46
C GLU A 46 -10.58 -4.99 -20.83
N ALA A 47 -10.63 -3.92 -21.63
CA ALA A 47 -10.18 -2.60 -21.19
C ALA A 47 -10.96 -2.06 -19.97
N GLY A 48 -12.27 -2.33 -19.90
CA GLY A 48 -13.09 -2.03 -18.73
C GLY A 48 -12.62 -2.77 -17.47
N HIS A 49 -12.33 -4.07 -17.55
CA HIS A 49 -11.78 -4.87 -16.44
C HIS A 49 -10.41 -4.40 -16.00
N ARG A 50 -9.55 -4.03 -16.96
CA ARG A 50 -8.23 -3.45 -16.66
C ARG A 50 -8.37 -2.17 -15.86
N TRP A 51 -9.24 -1.27 -16.31
CA TRP A 51 -9.53 -0.02 -15.61
C TRP A 51 -10.12 -0.28 -14.22
N ALA A 52 -11.13 -1.15 -14.10
CA ALA A 52 -11.80 -1.44 -12.83
C ALA A 52 -10.82 -2.01 -11.80
N THR A 53 -9.89 -2.87 -12.23
CA THR A 53 -8.80 -3.40 -11.39
C THR A 53 -7.94 -2.27 -10.80
N LEU A 54 -7.53 -1.31 -11.64
CA LEU A 54 -6.74 -0.17 -11.21
C LEU A 54 -7.54 0.78 -10.30
N ALA A 55 -8.77 1.12 -10.68
CA ALA A 55 -9.62 2.04 -9.93
C ALA A 55 -9.96 1.50 -8.53
N LEU A 56 -10.25 0.20 -8.41
CA LEU A 56 -10.50 -0.45 -7.11
C LEU A 56 -9.23 -0.57 -6.29
N ALA A 57 -8.08 -0.87 -6.90
CA ALA A 57 -6.79 -0.88 -6.22
C ALA A 57 -6.45 0.51 -5.64
N TRP A 58 -6.64 1.57 -6.42
CA TRP A 58 -6.49 2.96 -5.97
C TRP A 58 -7.39 3.30 -4.78
N LEU A 59 -8.68 2.96 -4.88
CA LEU A 59 -9.67 3.24 -3.84
C LEU A 59 -9.39 2.46 -2.54
N ALA A 60 -8.87 1.25 -2.64
CA ALA A 60 -8.55 0.39 -1.50
C ALA A 60 -7.16 0.69 -0.88
N SER A 61 -6.23 1.22 -1.67
CA SER A 61 -4.83 1.42 -1.29
C SER A 61 -4.67 2.41 -0.14
N THR A 62 -3.74 2.11 0.76
CA THR A 62 -3.25 3.04 1.79
C THR A 62 -2.05 3.85 1.33
N ARG A 63 -1.66 3.75 0.05
CA ARG A 63 -0.49 4.45 -0.50
C ARG A 63 -0.91 5.81 -1.04
N ALA A 64 -0.07 6.81 -0.79
CA ALA A 64 -0.28 8.22 -1.07
C ALA A 64 0.84 8.74 -1.99
N PRO A 65 0.70 8.57 -3.32
CA PRO A 65 1.75 8.89 -4.29
C PRO A 65 2.18 10.36 -4.28
N HIS A 66 1.28 11.29 -3.95
CA HIS A 66 1.59 12.72 -3.80
C HIS A 66 2.62 13.04 -2.70
N LEU A 67 2.98 12.06 -1.85
CA LEU A 67 4.05 12.19 -0.87
C LEU A 67 5.44 11.92 -1.46
N VAL A 68 5.54 11.25 -2.62
CA VAL A 68 6.83 10.97 -3.26
C VAL A 68 7.61 12.25 -3.50
N GLY A 69 8.90 12.24 -3.14
CA GLY A 69 9.79 13.40 -3.23
C GLY A 69 9.63 14.42 -2.08
N ARG A 70 8.57 14.32 -1.27
CA ARG A 70 8.40 15.19 -0.09
C ARG A 70 9.28 14.71 1.05
N ARG A 71 9.81 15.65 1.83
CA ARG A 71 10.62 15.32 3.01
C ARG A 71 9.70 15.01 4.19
N SER A 72 9.87 13.83 4.77
CA SER A 72 9.26 13.50 6.06
C SER A 72 10.11 14.05 7.20
N THR A 73 9.52 14.25 8.38
CA THR A 73 10.25 14.75 9.55
C THR A 73 11.29 13.73 10.01
N GLY A 74 12.56 13.97 9.68
CA GLY A 74 13.72 13.18 10.15
C GLY A 74 14.26 12.15 9.16
N THR A 75 13.61 11.92 8.02
CA THR A 75 14.13 11.08 6.93
C THR A 75 14.28 11.92 5.65
N GLY A 76 15.00 11.38 4.66
CA GLY A 76 15.16 12.03 3.35
C GLY A 76 13.82 12.22 2.60
N PRO A 77 13.86 12.60 1.31
CA PRO A 77 12.65 12.61 0.50
C PRO A 77 12.03 11.20 0.44
N ALA A 78 10.71 11.10 0.52
CA ALA A 78 9.98 9.85 0.42
C ALA A 78 10.19 9.23 -0.97
N ASN A 79 10.66 8.00 -1.00
CA ASN A 79 10.89 7.27 -2.25
C ASN A 79 9.61 6.57 -2.72
N ALA A 80 9.42 6.51 -4.04
CA ALA A 80 8.41 5.64 -4.63
C ALA A 80 8.66 4.18 -4.21
N LEU A 81 7.58 3.44 -3.97
CA LEU A 81 7.51 2.09 -3.44
C LEU A 81 8.10 1.91 -2.03
N GLY A 82 8.56 3.00 -1.39
CA GLY A 82 9.06 2.99 -0.02
C GLY A 82 7.97 2.97 1.06
N PRO A 83 8.33 2.84 2.34
CA PRO A 83 7.37 2.88 3.44
C PRO A 83 6.79 4.29 3.69
N ASP A 84 7.55 5.35 3.37
CA ASP A 84 7.19 6.74 3.68
C ASP A 84 5.95 7.26 2.93
N VAL A 85 5.53 6.59 1.86
CA VAL A 85 4.30 6.90 1.12
C VAL A 85 3.08 6.16 1.65
N GLN A 86 3.22 5.34 2.69
CA GLN A 86 2.10 4.64 3.32
C GLN A 86 1.37 5.58 4.29
N TRP A 87 0.16 5.98 3.92
CA TRP A 87 -0.67 6.88 4.70
C TRP A 87 -2.11 6.36 4.77
N PRO A 88 -2.47 5.53 5.78
CA PRO A 88 -3.77 4.86 5.85
C PRO A 88 -5.00 5.78 5.76
N ALA A 89 -4.88 7.04 6.18
CA ALA A 89 -5.98 8.01 6.11
C ALA A 89 -6.43 8.33 4.67
N ILE A 90 -5.54 8.21 3.68
CA ILE A 90 -5.84 8.54 2.27
C ILE A 90 -7.01 7.72 1.71
N ARG A 91 -7.15 6.46 2.14
CA ARG A 91 -8.25 5.56 1.77
C ARG A 91 -9.61 6.13 2.17
N GLY A 92 -9.68 6.73 3.36
CA GLY A 92 -10.87 7.40 3.87
C GLY A 92 -11.18 8.66 3.06
N ILE A 93 -10.16 9.47 2.78
CA ILE A 93 -10.27 10.73 2.04
C ILE A 93 -10.75 10.47 0.61
N ARG A 94 -10.18 9.48 -0.11
CA ARG A 94 -10.64 9.07 -1.46
C ARG A 94 -12.15 8.81 -1.49
N ARG A 95 -12.64 8.00 -0.54
CA ARG A 95 -14.07 7.69 -0.46
C ARG A 95 -14.92 8.87 -0.06
N GLU A 96 -14.43 9.75 0.82
CA GLU A 96 -15.14 10.97 1.22
C GLU A 96 -15.29 11.93 0.03
N VAL A 97 -14.21 12.17 -0.72
CA VAL A 97 -14.22 12.97 -1.96
C VAL A 97 -15.22 12.40 -2.96
N LEU A 98 -15.14 11.10 -3.28
CA LEU A 98 -16.07 10.49 -4.24
C LEU A 98 -17.53 10.51 -3.76
N ARG A 99 -17.79 10.34 -2.45
CA ARG A 99 -19.14 10.44 -1.89
C ARG A 99 -19.71 11.86 -1.99
N GLU A 100 -18.92 12.89 -1.68
CA GLU A 100 -19.38 14.27 -1.84
C GLU A 100 -19.66 14.57 -3.33
N LEU A 101 -18.78 14.17 -4.25
CA LEU A 101 -19.01 14.34 -5.68
C LEU A 101 -20.26 13.58 -6.17
N ALA A 102 -20.51 12.38 -5.65
CA ALA A 102 -21.68 11.57 -5.99
C ALA A 102 -23.00 12.16 -5.47
N SER A 103 -22.94 12.93 -4.37
CA SER A 103 -24.10 13.62 -3.79
C SER A 103 -24.59 14.80 -4.61
N LEU A 104 -23.76 15.30 -5.53
CA LEU A 104 -24.12 16.36 -6.47
C LEU A 104 -24.89 15.80 -7.67
N GLU A 105 -25.65 16.67 -8.33
CA GLU A 105 -26.34 16.34 -9.57
C GLU A 105 -25.36 15.76 -10.61
N PRO A 106 -25.81 14.79 -11.43
CA PRO A 106 -25.00 14.26 -12.54
C PRO A 106 -24.35 15.37 -13.37
N ALA A 107 -23.09 15.15 -13.76
CA ALA A 107 -22.25 16.11 -14.49
C ALA A 107 -21.89 17.42 -13.75
N SER A 108 -22.15 17.55 -12.44
CA SER A 108 -21.64 18.66 -11.64
C SER A 108 -20.12 18.61 -11.48
N ALA A 109 -19.45 19.73 -11.74
CA ALA A 109 -18.01 19.93 -11.55
C ALA A 109 -17.75 21.05 -10.52
N PRO A 110 -17.79 20.76 -9.21
CA PRO A 110 -17.57 21.78 -8.19
C PRO A 110 -16.13 22.30 -8.21
N ALA A 111 -15.93 23.55 -7.80
CA ALA A 111 -14.59 24.08 -7.58
C ALA A 111 -13.89 23.31 -6.44
N ALA A 112 -12.59 23.01 -6.61
CA ALA A 112 -11.81 22.29 -5.60
C ALA A 112 -11.85 22.97 -4.22
N ALA A 113 -11.82 24.31 -4.19
CA ALA A 113 -11.93 25.09 -2.96
C ALA A 113 -13.24 24.80 -2.19
N SER A 114 -14.37 24.78 -2.88
CA SER A 114 -15.67 24.47 -2.27
C SER A 114 -15.73 23.04 -1.73
N LEU A 115 -15.09 22.08 -2.41
CA LEU A 115 -15.02 20.71 -1.94
C LEU A 115 -14.14 20.58 -0.68
N ARG A 116 -13.02 21.31 -0.61
CA ARG A 116 -12.16 21.36 0.59
C ARG A 116 -12.89 21.97 1.78
N GLU A 117 -13.56 23.11 1.59
CA GLU A 117 -14.39 23.74 2.62
C GLU A 117 -15.48 22.77 3.12
N ARG A 118 -16.15 22.07 2.20
CA ARG A 118 -17.16 21.07 2.53
C ARG A 118 -16.59 19.92 3.36
N LEU A 119 -15.44 19.37 2.97
CA LEU A 119 -14.81 18.25 3.68
C LEU A 119 -14.24 18.67 5.03
N ALA A 120 -13.66 19.88 5.13
CA ALA A 120 -13.21 20.47 6.39
C ALA A 120 -14.37 20.64 7.37
N TRP A 121 -15.52 21.15 6.89
CA TRP A 121 -16.74 21.27 7.70
C TRP A 121 -17.24 19.91 8.21
N ARG A 122 -17.15 18.84 7.41
CA ARG A 122 -17.52 17.47 7.86
C ARG A 122 -16.52 16.83 8.82
N ARG A 123 -15.28 17.34 8.87
CA ARG A 123 -14.16 16.77 9.63
C ARG A 123 -13.37 17.87 10.38
N PRO A 124 -14.01 18.58 11.33
CA PRO A 124 -13.40 19.75 11.97
C PRO A 124 -12.13 19.44 12.77
N ASN A 125 -11.93 18.17 13.16
CA ASN A 125 -10.75 17.74 13.94
C ASN A 125 -9.52 17.39 13.08
N ARG A 126 -9.62 17.43 11.74
CA ARG A 126 -8.45 17.21 10.87
C ARG A 126 -7.77 18.54 10.58
N SER A 127 -6.43 18.54 10.50
CA SER A 127 -5.73 19.77 10.11
C SER A 127 -6.09 20.14 8.68
N ALA A 128 -6.50 21.40 8.47
CA ALA A 128 -6.98 21.87 7.17
C ALA A 128 -5.89 21.74 6.10
N GLY A 129 -4.64 22.12 6.40
CA GLY A 129 -3.54 22.03 5.43
C GLY A 129 -3.25 20.62 4.92
N VAL A 130 -3.20 19.62 5.82
CA VAL A 130 -2.96 18.22 5.42
C VAL A 130 -4.16 17.65 4.65
N LEU A 131 -5.39 18.04 5.03
CA LEU A 131 -6.59 17.62 4.32
C LEU A 131 -6.65 18.23 2.93
N ASP A 132 -6.33 19.50 2.78
CA ASP A 132 -6.42 20.25 1.53
C ASP A 132 -5.47 19.68 0.47
N GLU A 133 -4.21 19.45 0.83
CA GLU A 133 -3.23 18.83 -0.07
C GLU A 133 -3.65 17.43 -0.50
N ALA A 134 -4.22 16.65 0.42
CA ALA A 134 -4.71 15.31 0.14
C ALA A 134 -5.94 15.32 -0.77
N VAL A 135 -6.87 16.26 -0.58
CA VAL A 135 -8.04 16.42 -1.45
C VAL A 135 -7.60 16.80 -2.86
N ASP A 136 -6.66 17.73 -2.99
CA ASP A 136 -6.14 18.15 -4.29
C ASP A 136 -5.40 16.99 -5.00
N ALA A 137 -4.63 16.21 -4.26
CA ALA A 137 -4.00 15.00 -4.79
C ALA A 137 -5.04 13.97 -5.24
N VAL A 138 -6.06 13.69 -4.42
CA VAL A 138 -7.13 12.73 -4.77
C VAL A 138 -7.90 13.18 -6.02
N LEU A 139 -8.18 14.47 -6.17
CA LEU A 139 -8.84 15.00 -7.37
C LEU A 139 -7.98 14.83 -8.61
N ARG A 140 -6.67 15.10 -8.53
CA ARG A 140 -5.73 14.86 -9.64
C ARG A 140 -5.63 13.38 -10.00
N GLU A 141 -5.45 12.51 -9.00
CA GLU A 141 -5.36 11.06 -9.16
C GLU A 141 -6.65 10.48 -9.78
N ALA A 142 -7.82 10.99 -9.37
CA ALA A 142 -9.12 10.59 -9.93
C ALA A 142 -9.27 11.01 -11.40
N GLU A 143 -8.76 12.18 -11.76
CA GLU A 143 -8.77 12.68 -13.14
C GLU A 143 -7.81 11.87 -14.03
N TRP A 144 -6.60 11.57 -13.56
CA TRP A 144 -5.65 10.70 -14.27
C TRP A 144 -6.21 9.30 -14.50
N LEU A 145 -6.98 8.76 -13.55
CA LEU A 145 -7.65 7.47 -13.70
C LEU A 145 -8.93 7.52 -14.55
N GLY A 146 -9.48 8.69 -14.87
CA GLY A 146 -10.80 8.80 -15.49
C GLY A 146 -11.97 8.43 -14.56
N VAL A 147 -11.74 8.40 -13.24
CA VAL A 147 -12.81 8.35 -12.24
C VAL A 147 -13.60 9.66 -12.24
N THR A 148 -12.91 10.77 -12.44
CA THR A 148 -13.50 12.06 -12.83
C THR A 148 -13.09 12.42 -14.25
N GLY A 149 -13.86 13.30 -14.88
CA GLY A 149 -13.52 13.93 -16.14
C GLY A 149 -13.96 15.37 -16.15
N ARG A 150 -13.04 16.30 -16.41
CA ARG A 150 -13.24 17.75 -16.32
C ARG A 150 -13.82 18.18 -14.97
N GLY A 151 -13.40 17.53 -13.89
CA GLY A 151 -13.85 17.83 -12.52
C GLY A 151 -15.21 17.26 -12.13
N ALA A 152 -15.93 16.59 -13.05
CA ALA A 152 -17.17 15.89 -12.75
C ALA A 152 -16.95 14.40 -12.53
N LEU A 153 -17.71 13.79 -11.61
CA LEU A 153 -17.66 12.34 -11.38
C LEU A 153 -18.22 11.57 -12.59
N SER A 154 -17.42 10.66 -13.15
CA SER A 154 -17.82 9.86 -14.32
C SER A 154 -18.90 8.84 -13.96
N GLN A 155 -19.62 8.31 -14.95
CA GLN A 155 -20.60 7.25 -14.72
C GLN A 155 -19.95 6.01 -14.09
N ALA A 156 -18.77 5.62 -14.56
CA ALA A 156 -18.00 4.53 -13.98
C ALA A 156 -17.51 4.88 -12.56
N GLY A 157 -17.10 6.13 -12.32
CA GLY A 157 -16.73 6.61 -10.99
C GLY A 157 -17.88 6.57 -9.98
N ARG A 158 -19.13 6.83 -10.42
CA ARG A 158 -20.33 6.70 -9.57
C ARG A 158 -20.56 5.26 -9.10
N VAL A 159 -20.24 4.27 -9.92
CA VAL A 159 -20.36 2.84 -9.55
C VAL A 159 -19.41 2.48 -8.39
N LEU A 160 -18.27 3.17 -8.27
CA LEU A 160 -17.29 2.94 -7.20
C LEU A 160 -17.78 3.45 -5.82
N VAL A 161 -18.85 4.25 -5.79
CA VAL A 161 -19.43 4.80 -4.55
C VAL A 161 -20.55 3.87 -4.07
N PRO A 162 -20.42 3.24 -2.89
CA PRO A 162 -21.49 2.42 -2.33
C PRO A 162 -22.75 3.26 -2.11
N ALA A 163 -23.93 2.69 -2.38
CA ALA A 163 -25.19 3.28 -1.94
C ALA A 163 -25.18 3.46 -0.42
N ALA A 164 -25.78 4.55 0.09
CA ALA A 164 -25.71 4.93 1.50
C ALA A 164 -26.19 3.84 2.49
N ASP A 165 -26.98 2.88 2.01
CA ASP A 165 -27.56 1.77 2.79
C ASP A 165 -26.86 0.41 2.60
N GLN A 166 -25.78 0.32 1.81
CA GLN A 166 -25.01 -0.92 1.70
C GLN A 166 -23.91 -0.94 2.79
N PRO A 167 -23.92 -1.91 3.72
CA PRO A 167 -22.80 -2.09 4.63
C PRO A 167 -21.52 -2.29 3.83
N ALA A 168 -20.42 -1.70 4.32
CA ALA A 168 -19.12 -1.68 3.64
C ALA A 168 -18.49 -3.08 3.41
N ASP A 169 -19.14 -4.14 3.92
CA ASP A 169 -18.77 -5.55 3.76
C ASP A 169 -19.72 -6.27 2.80
N THR A 170 -19.53 -6.02 1.51
CA THR A 170 -19.53 -7.13 0.57
C THR A 170 -18.11 -7.26 0.04
N THR A 171 -17.24 -7.84 0.87
CA THR A 171 -16.04 -8.50 0.35
C THR A 171 -16.54 -9.57 -0.62
N PRO A 172 -16.15 -9.59 -1.92
CA PRO A 172 -16.47 -10.70 -2.80
C PRO A 172 -15.79 -11.94 -2.20
N GLY A 173 -16.60 -12.80 -1.57
CA GLY A 173 -16.11 -13.94 -0.83
C GLY A 173 -15.40 -14.93 -1.74
N ALA A 174 -14.28 -15.47 -1.25
CA ALA A 174 -13.91 -16.84 -1.61
C ALA A 174 -14.99 -17.76 -1.02
N GLY A 175 -16.04 -18.02 -1.80
CA GLY A 175 -17.21 -18.77 -1.35
C GLY A 175 -18.10 -19.21 -2.50
N ALA A 176 -17.79 -20.41 -3.01
CA ALA A 176 -18.65 -21.42 -3.63
C ALA A 176 -19.76 -21.02 -4.64
N GLY A 177 -19.67 -21.67 -5.80
CA GLY A 177 -20.62 -21.64 -6.91
C GLY A 177 -22.09 -21.78 -6.52
N GLY A 178 -22.88 -20.84 -7.02
CA GLY A 178 -24.32 -20.91 -7.18
C GLY A 178 -24.68 -20.18 -8.47
N ALA A 179 -25.37 -20.84 -9.39
CA ALA A 179 -25.83 -20.25 -10.64
C ALA A 179 -26.82 -19.12 -10.34
N GLY A 180 -26.35 -17.87 -10.48
CA GLY A 180 -27.10 -16.65 -10.18
C GLY A 180 -26.32 -15.57 -9.42
N SER A 181 -24.98 -15.61 -9.39
CA SER A 181 -24.15 -14.60 -8.71
C SER A 181 -24.46 -13.18 -9.18
N GLU A 182 -24.83 -12.29 -8.26
CA GLU A 182 -24.90 -10.86 -8.57
C GLU A 182 -23.54 -10.37 -9.13
N PRO A 183 -23.55 -9.52 -10.16
CA PRO A 183 -22.31 -9.01 -10.74
C PRO A 183 -21.50 -8.27 -9.68
N THR A 184 -20.22 -8.61 -9.56
CA THR A 184 -19.34 -8.02 -8.54
C THR A 184 -19.18 -6.51 -8.77
N LEU A 185 -18.70 -5.77 -7.76
CA LEU A 185 -18.37 -4.35 -7.94
C LEU A 185 -17.39 -4.13 -9.10
N LEU A 186 -16.43 -5.06 -9.28
CA LEU A 186 -15.47 -5.03 -10.37
C LEU A 186 -16.18 -5.16 -11.72
N ASP A 187 -17.10 -6.12 -11.87
CA ASP A 187 -17.84 -6.33 -13.11
C ASP A 187 -18.73 -5.13 -13.46
N ARG A 188 -19.45 -4.58 -12.47
CA ARG A 188 -20.28 -3.39 -12.68
C ARG A 188 -19.46 -2.18 -13.08
N ALA A 189 -18.32 -1.97 -12.43
CA ALA A 189 -17.41 -0.87 -12.75
C ALA A 189 -16.79 -1.05 -14.15
N ALA A 190 -16.41 -2.29 -14.50
CA ALA A 190 -15.88 -2.62 -15.82
C ALA A 190 -16.90 -2.35 -16.92
N VAL A 191 -18.15 -2.82 -16.77
CA VAL A 191 -19.25 -2.57 -17.72
C VAL A 191 -19.51 -1.07 -17.89
N ALA A 192 -19.59 -0.33 -16.78
CA ALA A 192 -19.82 1.11 -16.83
C ALA A 192 -18.68 1.90 -17.47
N MET A 193 -17.43 1.42 -17.39
CA MET A 193 -16.31 2.04 -18.09
C MET A 193 -16.26 1.66 -19.56
N SER A 194 -16.54 0.40 -19.91
CA SER A 194 -16.50 -0.09 -21.29
C SER A 194 -17.40 0.72 -22.24
N THR A 195 -18.50 1.31 -21.77
CA THR A 195 -19.37 2.18 -22.59
C THR A 195 -18.71 3.49 -23.02
N HIS A 196 -17.62 3.90 -22.36
CA HIS A 196 -16.88 5.15 -22.63
C HIS A 196 -15.54 4.91 -23.32
N LEU A 197 -15.13 3.65 -23.49
CA LEU A 197 -13.89 3.29 -24.16
C LEU A 197 -14.14 3.03 -25.65
N PRO A 198 -13.18 3.33 -26.53
CA PRO A 198 -13.31 2.96 -27.95
C PRO A 198 -13.46 1.45 -28.11
N SER A 199 -14.26 1.02 -29.08
CA SER A 199 -14.44 -0.39 -29.38
C SER A 199 -13.09 -1.06 -29.67
N PRO A 200 -12.78 -2.19 -29.02
CA PRO A 200 -11.59 -2.95 -29.33
C PRO A 200 -11.52 -3.33 -30.80
N VAL A 201 -10.31 -3.32 -31.35
CA VAL A 201 -10.06 -3.77 -32.73
C VAL A 201 -9.08 -4.94 -32.73
N ASP A 202 -9.30 -5.83 -33.69
CA ASP A 202 -8.51 -7.04 -33.95
C ASP A 202 -7.63 -6.90 -35.20
N HIS A 203 -7.46 -5.68 -35.69
CA HIS A 203 -6.77 -5.41 -36.94
C HIS A 203 -5.98 -4.10 -36.90
N ILE A 204 -5.03 -4.00 -37.83
CA ILE A 204 -4.14 -2.86 -38.05
C ILE A 204 -4.14 -2.43 -39.51
N LEU A 205 -3.65 -1.21 -39.78
CA LEU A 205 -3.41 -0.66 -41.11
C LEU A 205 -1.91 -0.46 -41.26
N VAL A 206 -1.23 -1.35 -41.99
CA VAL A 206 0.22 -1.26 -42.20
C VAL A 206 0.51 -0.33 -43.38
N GLN A 207 1.46 0.59 -43.19
CA GLN A 207 1.86 1.62 -44.14
C GLN A 207 3.30 1.39 -44.63
N ALA A 208 3.64 1.99 -45.78
CA ALA A 208 4.91 1.75 -46.46
C ALA A 208 6.15 2.27 -45.70
N ASP A 209 5.97 3.17 -44.74
CA ASP A 209 7.02 3.75 -43.88
C ASP A 209 7.27 2.94 -42.61
N LEU A 210 6.88 1.65 -42.61
CA LEU A 210 6.99 0.71 -41.49
C LEU A 210 6.14 1.09 -40.27
N THR A 211 5.14 1.95 -40.45
CA THR A 211 4.16 2.24 -39.42
C THR A 211 2.94 1.33 -39.55
N ALA A 212 2.27 1.09 -38.42
CA ALA A 212 0.98 0.42 -38.35
C ALA A 212 0.03 1.23 -37.49
N VAL A 213 -1.15 1.53 -38.03
CA VAL A 213 -2.18 2.30 -37.32
C VAL A 213 -3.24 1.34 -36.80
N ALA A 214 -3.50 1.37 -35.50
CA ALA A 214 -4.62 0.69 -34.86
C ALA A 214 -5.76 1.69 -34.63
N PRO A 215 -6.93 1.55 -35.32
CA PRO A 215 -8.06 2.48 -35.18
C PRO A 215 -8.71 2.51 -33.80
N GLY A 216 -8.37 1.56 -32.94
CA GLY A 216 -8.84 1.43 -31.57
C GLY A 216 -7.86 0.61 -30.74
N PRO A 217 -8.18 0.35 -29.46
CA PRO A 217 -7.33 -0.45 -28.59
C PRO A 217 -7.23 -1.89 -29.10
N LEU A 218 -6.00 -2.34 -29.35
CA LEU A 218 -5.74 -3.73 -29.75
C LEU A 218 -5.94 -4.67 -28.56
N VAL A 219 -6.67 -5.76 -28.79
CA VAL A 219 -6.97 -6.78 -27.78
C VAL A 219 -6.46 -8.16 -28.18
N GLY A 220 -6.42 -9.08 -27.22
CA GLY A 220 -6.03 -10.47 -27.43
C GLY A 220 -4.59 -10.63 -27.93
N GLY A 221 -4.38 -11.67 -28.74
CA GLY A 221 -3.06 -12.04 -29.27
C GLY A 221 -2.40 -10.94 -30.09
N LEU A 222 -3.16 -10.17 -30.88
CA LEU A 222 -2.62 -9.08 -31.68
C LEU A 222 -2.07 -7.94 -30.82
N GLY A 223 -2.77 -7.55 -29.75
CA GLY A 223 -2.28 -6.52 -28.84
C GLY A 223 -0.96 -6.93 -28.16
N SER A 224 -0.84 -8.19 -27.74
CA SER A 224 0.39 -8.73 -27.15
C SER A 224 1.53 -8.80 -28.17
N PHE A 225 1.23 -9.26 -29.38
CA PHE A 225 2.19 -9.27 -30.48
C PHE A 225 2.71 -7.85 -30.77
N MET A 226 1.83 -6.86 -30.96
CA MET A 226 2.25 -5.49 -31.28
C MET A 226 3.07 -4.83 -30.17
N ARG A 227 2.82 -5.13 -28.88
CA ARG A 227 3.67 -4.64 -27.77
C ARG A 227 5.08 -5.23 -27.78
N LEU A 228 5.24 -6.45 -28.30
CA LEU A 228 6.51 -7.13 -28.42
C LEU A 228 7.24 -6.74 -29.71
N ALA A 229 6.50 -6.64 -30.80
CA ALA A 229 7.00 -6.58 -32.17
C ALA A 229 7.08 -5.17 -32.76
N ALA A 230 6.57 -4.14 -32.08
CA ALA A 230 6.61 -2.76 -32.54
C ALA A 230 6.73 -1.77 -31.37
N ASP A 231 7.20 -0.56 -31.66
CA ASP A 231 7.27 0.54 -30.70
C ASP A 231 6.11 1.51 -30.90
N VAL A 232 5.56 2.06 -29.81
CA VAL A 232 4.46 3.05 -29.90
C VAL A 232 5.04 4.43 -30.14
N GLU A 233 4.69 5.03 -31.28
CA GLU A 233 5.13 6.38 -31.66
C GLU A 233 4.14 7.45 -31.19
N SER A 234 2.84 7.16 -31.25
CA SER A 234 1.80 8.08 -30.78
C SER A 234 0.59 7.34 -30.22
N ARG A 235 0.03 7.90 -29.14
CA ARG A 235 -1.21 7.45 -28.49
C ARG A 235 -2.27 8.55 -28.67
N GLY A 236 -3.02 8.48 -29.77
CA GLY A 236 -4.13 9.40 -30.07
C GLY A 236 -5.45 8.66 -30.25
N GLY A 237 -6.36 9.24 -31.05
CA GLY A 237 -7.60 8.56 -31.47
C GLY A 237 -7.36 7.25 -32.22
N ALA A 238 -6.16 7.08 -32.79
CA ALA A 238 -5.61 5.82 -33.23
C ALA A 238 -4.19 5.67 -32.64
N THR A 239 -3.79 4.44 -32.31
CA THR A 239 -2.43 4.17 -31.84
C THR A 239 -1.54 3.91 -33.04
N VAL A 240 -0.45 4.66 -33.15
CA VAL A 240 0.55 4.49 -34.22
C VAL A 240 1.72 3.69 -33.67
N TYR A 241 1.97 2.54 -34.29
CA TYR A 241 3.09 1.67 -34.02
C TYR A 241 4.13 1.81 -35.12
N ARG A 242 5.41 1.63 -34.79
CA ARG A 242 6.52 1.59 -35.72
C ARG A 242 7.27 0.27 -35.60
N PHE A 243 7.45 -0.42 -36.71
CA PHE A 243 8.34 -1.57 -36.80
C PHE A 243 9.78 -1.10 -37.01
N THR A 244 10.62 -1.40 -36.03
CA THR A 244 12.07 -1.12 -36.01
C THR A 244 12.87 -2.42 -36.06
N PRO A 245 14.13 -2.42 -36.51
CA PRO A 245 15.01 -3.59 -36.42
C PRO A 245 15.08 -4.18 -35.00
N GLU A 246 15.10 -3.32 -33.98
CA GLU A 246 15.14 -3.68 -32.56
C GLU A 246 13.84 -4.35 -32.10
N SER A 247 12.68 -3.81 -32.49
CA SER A 247 11.38 -4.41 -32.16
C SER A 247 11.17 -5.78 -32.84
N VAL A 248 11.62 -5.94 -34.08
CA VAL A 248 11.61 -7.25 -34.77
C VAL A 248 12.53 -8.24 -34.06
N ARG A 249 13.76 -7.82 -33.72
CA ARG A 249 14.71 -8.66 -32.97
C ARG A 249 14.12 -9.11 -31.63
N ARG A 250 13.45 -8.21 -30.91
CA ARG A 250 12.77 -8.51 -29.64
C ARG A 250 11.74 -9.63 -29.79
N ALA A 251 10.97 -9.63 -30.87
CA ALA A 251 10.03 -10.71 -31.16
C ALA A 251 10.75 -12.04 -31.44
N LEU A 252 11.83 -12.03 -32.24
CA LEU A 252 12.61 -13.23 -32.54
C LEU A 252 13.31 -13.80 -31.28
N ASP A 253 13.83 -12.93 -30.41
CA ASP A 253 14.43 -13.33 -29.12
C ASP A 253 13.40 -13.98 -28.18
N ALA A 254 12.13 -13.61 -28.31
CA ALA A 254 11.02 -14.23 -27.60
C ALA A 254 10.52 -15.54 -28.26
N GLY A 255 11.20 -16.03 -29.29
CA GLY A 255 10.94 -17.33 -29.94
C GLY A 255 10.04 -17.27 -31.17
N TRP A 256 9.68 -16.09 -31.67
CA TRP A 256 8.91 -15.97 -32.92
C TRP A 256 9.80 -16.29 -34.13
N THR A 257 9.23 -16.94 -35.15
CA THR A 257 9.92 -17.07 -36.45
C THR A 257 9.58 -15.88 -37.36
N ALA A 258 10.44 -15.62 -38.36
CA ALA A 258 10.17 -14.62 -39.39
C ALA A 258 8.86 -14.90 -40.15
N ALA A 259 8.57 -16.18 -40.39
CA ALA A 259 7.33 -16.61 -41.05
C ALA A 259 6.11 -16.31 -40.18
N ASP A 260 6.14 -16.69 -38.89
CA ASP A 260 5.03 -16.43 -37.96
C ASP A 260 4.77 -14.93 -37.77
N PHE A 261 5.83 -14.12 -37.74
CA PHE A 261 5.74 -12.67 -37.67
C PHE A 261 5.01 -12.11 -38.88
N VAL A 262 5.50 -12.41 -40.09
CA VAL A 262 4.92 -11.91 -41.35
C VAL A 262 3.48 -12.38 -41.50
N GLU A 263 3.19 -13.65 -41.20
CA GLU A 263 1.85 -14.21 -41.30
C GLU A 263 0.89 -13.57 -40.28
N THR A 264 1.33 -13.34 -39.05
CA THR A 264 0.53 -12.68 -38.02
C THR A 264 0.18 -11.24 -38.41
N VAL A 265 1.15 -10.48 -38.92
CA VAL A 265 0.90 -9.11 -39.41
C VAL A 265 -0.02 -9.15 -40.63
N ARG A 266 0.22 -10.06 -41.58
CA ARG A 266 -0.58 -10.19 -42.81
C ARG A 266 -2.05 -10.51 -42.49
N ARG A 267 -2.30 -11.49 -41.63
CA ARG A 267 -3.65 -11.88 -41.19
C ARG A 267 -4.39 -10.75 -40.48
N SER A 268 -3.65 -9.92 -39.73
CA SER A 268 -4.23 -8.85 -38.92
C SER A 268 -4.31 -7.51 -39.65
N SER A 269 -3.68 -7.37 -40.83
CA SER A 269 -3.66 -6.13 -41.58
C SER A 269 -4.87 -6.01 -42.50
N ARG A 270 -5.55 -4.85 -42.50
CA ARG A 270 -6.59 -4.52 -43.49
C ARG A 270 -6.02 -3.96 -44.80
N THR A 271 -4.73 -3.62 -44.82
CA THR A 271 -3.99 -3.22 -46.01
C THR A 271 -3.03 -4.34 -46.45
N PRO A 272 -2.68 -4.43 -47.75
CA PRO A 272 -1.61 -5.31 -48.20
C PRO A 272 -0.31 -5.03 -47.44
N LEU A 273 0.43 -6.10 -47.11
CA LEU A 273 1.68 -5.96 -46.40
C LEU A 273 2.73 -5.26 -47.28
N PRO A 274 3.34 -4.15 -46.83
CA PRO A 274 4.35 -3.47 -47.62
C PRO A 274 5.64 -4.29 -47.72
N GLN A 275 6.19 -4.35 -48.93
CA GLN A 275 7.47 -5.03 -49.21
C GLN A 275 8.63 -4.60 -48.29
N PRO A 276 8.77 -3.30 -47.89
CA PRO A 276 9.79 -2.89 -46.93
C PRO A 276 9.74 -3.64 -45.59
N LEU A 277 8.54 -3.97 -45.09
CA LEU A 277 8.39 -4.68 -43.84
C LEU A 277 8.82 -6.15 -43.97
N GLU A 278 8.45 -6.80 -45.07
CA GLU A 278 8.90 -8.17 -45.38
C GLU A 278 10.43 -8.26 -45.46
N TYR A 279 11.06 -7.26 -46.09
CA TYR A 279 12.52 -7.16 -46.15
C TYR A 279 13.15 -6.93 -44.79
N LEU A 280 12.61 -6.00 -43.98
CA LEU A 280 13.11 -5.75 -42.64
C LEU A 280 13.12 -7.04 -41.80
N VAL A 281 12.00 -7.77 -41.78
CA VAL A 281 11.87 -9.00 -40.99
C VAL A 281 12.85 -10.06 -41.48
N SER A 282 12.94 -10.27 -42.79
CA SER A 282 13.86 -11.25 -43.38
C SER A 282 15.33 -10.92 -43.10
N ASP A 283 15.70 -9.64 -43.17
CA ASP A 283 17.08 -9.20 -42.95
C ASP A 283 17.49 -9.29 -41.47
N VAL A 284 16.59 -8.94 -40.54
CA VAL A 284 16.82 -9.14 -39.10
C VAL A 284 16.91 -10.63 -38.78
N ALA A 285 16.01 -11.46 -39.32
CA ALA A 285 16.03 -12.90 -39.09
C ALA A 285 17.30 -13.58 -39.63
N ARG A 286 17.82 -13.15 -40.79
CA ARG A 286 19.09 -13.66 -41.33
C ARG A 286 20.29 -13.35 -40.43
N ARG A 287 20.25 -12.23 -39.71
CA ARG A 287 21.30 -11.85 -38.75
C ARG A 287 21.05 -12.48 -37.37
N HIS A 288 19.81 -12.75 -37.03
CA HIS A 288 19.40 -13.42 -35.79
C HIS A 288 19.93 -14.87 -35.77
N GLY A 289 20.78 -15.18 -34.80
CA GLY A 289 21.39 -16.52 -34.67
C GLY A 289 22.64 -16.79 -35.50
N GLN A 290 23.23 -15.80 -36.19
CA GLN A 290 24.58 -15.94 -36.79
C GLN A 290 25.65 -16.20 -35.73
N THR A 291 25.47 -15.60 -34.56
CA THR A 291 26.26 -15.86 -33.36
C THR A 291 25.44 -16.73 -32.42
N ARG A 292 26.00 -17.88 -32.04
CA ARG A 292 25.40 -18.80 -31.07
C ARG A 292 26.11 -18.62 -29.75
N ILE A 293 25.35 -18.31 -28.72
CA ILE A 293 25.86 -18.21 -27.36
C ILE A 293 25.43 -19.49 -26.63
N GLY A 294 26.41 -20.24 -26.14
CA GLY A 294 26.17 -21.32 -25.19
C GLY A 294 26.51 -20.83 -23.78
N GLY A 295 25.66 -21.13 -22.81
CA GLY A 295 26.00 -20.90 -21.41
C GLY A 295 27.11 -21.86 -20.99
N ALA A 296 28.24 -21.33 -20.54
CA ALA A 296 29.20 -22.03 -19.72
C ALA A 296 29.12 -21.40 -18.33
N ALA A 297 28.70 -22.19 -17.34
CA ALA A 297 28.62 -21.70 -15.97
C ALA A 297 30.03 -21.48 -15.39
N ALA A 298 31.01 -22.25 -15.87
CA ALA A 298 32.42 -22.12 -15.51
C ALA A 298 33.35 -22.49 -16.67
N TYR A 299 34.57 -21.97 -16.64
CA TYR A 299 35.65 -22.39 -17.53
C TYR A 299 36.88 -22.77 -16.69
N VAL A 300 37.71 -23.66 -17.23
CA VAL A 300 39.00 -24.05 -16.65
C VAL A 300 40.08 -23.64 -17.63
N ARG A 301 41.01 -22.79 -17.20
CA ARG A 301 42.18 -22.39 -17.97
C ARG A 301 43.42 -23.03 -17.37
N SER A 302 44.26 -23.61 -18.21
CA SER A 302 45.58 -24.15 -17.84
C SER A 302 46.57 -23.87 -18.96
N ASP A 303 47.75 -23.40 -18.62
CA ASP A 303 48.84 -23.23 -19.60
C ASP A 303 49.48 -24.57 -19.99
N ASP A 304 49.17 -25.64 -19.23
CA ASP A 304 49.52 -27.02 -19.55
C ASP A 304 48.30 -27.76 -20.13
N GLU A 305 48.37 -28.07 -21.42
CA GLU A 305 47.34 -28.81 -22.15
C GLU A 305 47.16 -30.25 -21.66
N SER A 306 48.23 -30.88 -21.19
CA SER A 306 48.21 -32.28 -20.75
C SER A 306 47.35 -32.48 -19.50
N VAL A 307 47.28 -31.46 -18.64
CA VAL A 307 46.41 -31.42 -17.47
C VAL A 307 44.94 -31.39 -17.90
N LEU A 308 44.60 -30.62 -18.92
CA LEU A 308 43.23 -30.54 -19.45
C LEU A 308 42.81 -31.82 -20.14
N ASP A 309 43.72 -32.48 -20.86
CA ASP A 309 43.47 -33.79 -21.47
C ASP A 309 43.26 -34.88 -20.41
N THR A 310 44.01 -34.81 -19.31
CA THR A 310 43.81 -35.69 -18.15
C THR A 310 42.43 -35.48 -17.52
N MET A 311 42.01 -34.22 -17.36
CA MET A 311 40.67 -33.90 -16.83
C MET A 311 39.54 -34.40 -17.75
N LEU A 312 39.69 -34.28 -19.08
CA LEU A 312 38.71 -34.77 -20.05
C LEU A 312 38.63 -36.30 -20.11
N ALA A 313 39.74 -37.00 -19.82
CA ALA A 313 39.81 -38.46 -19.85
C ALA A 313 39.34 -39.13 -18.54
N SER A 314 39.32 -38.40 -17.43
CA SER A 314 38.88 -38.93 -16.13
C SER A 314 37.39 -39.26 -16.13
N ARG A 315 37.04 -40.49 -15.70
CA ARG A 315 35.65 -40.93 -15.58
C ARG A 315 34.98 -40.32 -14.36
N GLU A 316 35.75 -40.02 -13.33
CA GLU A 316 35.32 -39.41 -12.07
C GLU A 316 34.79 -37.98 -12.29
N LEU A 317 35.32 -37.27 -13.31
CA LEU A 317 34.90 -35.92 -13.68
C LEU A 317 33.77 -35.88 -14.72
N ALA A 318 33.21 -37.04 -15.13
CA ALA A 318 32.18 -37.09 -16.17
C ALA A 318 30.92 -36.27 -15.83
N ALA A 319 30.58 -36.15 -14.54
CA ALA A 319 29.46 -35.35 -14.05
C ALA A 319 29.62 -33.85 -14.36
N LEU A 320 30.86 -33.35 -14.47
CA LEU A 320 31.17 -31.96 -14.77
C LEU A 320 31.00 -31.62 -16.26
N ARG A 321 30.76 -32.61 -17.13
CA ARG A 321 30.51 -32.43 -18.57
C ARG A 321 31.50 -31.46 -19.23
N LEU A 322 32.78 -31.64 -18.93
CA LEU A 322 33.85 -30.81 -19.46
C LEU A 322 33.91 -30.93 -20.98
N ARG A 323 34.04 -29.78 -21.66
CA ARG A 323 34.18 -29.72 -23.11
C ARG A 323 35.32 -28.77 -23.48
N ARG A 324 36.20 -29.18 -24.40
CA ARG A 324 37.29 -28.32 -24.87
C ARG A 324 36.75 -27.20 -25.75
N LEU A 325 37.12 -25.96 -25.43
CA LEU A 325 36.76 -24.76 -26.18
C LEU A 325 37.97 -24.21 -26.96
N ALA A 326 39.17 -24.33 -26.37
CA ALA A 326 40.45 -23.99 -26.97
C ALA A 326 41.53 -24.95 -26.41
N PRO A 327 42.77 -24.97 -26.96
CA PRO A 327 43.83 -25.80 -26.41
C PRO A 327 44.03 -25.60 -24.90
N THR A 328 44.08 -24.37 -24.42
CA THR A 328 44.29 -24.09 -22.98
C THR A 328 43.00 -23.87 -22.18
N VAL A 329 41.81 -24.17 -22.74
CA VAL A 329 40.52 -23.84 -22.10
C VAL A 329 39.47 -24.96 -22.23
N LEU A 330 38.94 -25.39 -21.09
CA LEU A 330 37.73 -26.22 -20.98
C LEU A 330 36.55 -25.36 -20.51
N VAL A 331 35.34 -25.75 -20.89
CA VAL A 331 34.09 -25.18 -20.37
C VAL A 331 33.23 -26.25 -19.73
N SER A 332 32.48 -25.86 -18.71
CA SER A 332 31.50 -26.68 -18.01
C SER A 332 30.17 -25.93 -17.87
N SER A 333 29.09 -26.69 -17.80
CA SER A 333 27.76 -26.19 -17.42
C SER A 333 27.49 -26.31 -15.91
N ALA A 334 28.41 -26.92 -15.16
CA ALA A 334 28.34 -27.02 -13.71
C ALA A 334 28.70 -25.70 -13.05
N ASP A 335 28.11 -25.45 -11.87
CA ASP A 335 28.39 -24.28 -11.05
C ASP A 335 29.91 -24.18 -10.75
N PRO A 336 30.54 -22.99 -10.87
CA PRO A 336 31.96 -22.81 -10.57
C PRO A 336 32.40 -23.38 -9.23
N ARG A 337 31.57 -23.31 -8.18
CA ARG A 337 31.89 -23.83 -6.84
C ARG A 337 31.96 -25.36 -6.86
N VAL A 338 30.95 -25.99 -7.46
CA VAL A 338 30.90 -27.46 -7.64
C VAL A 338 32.06 -27.96 -8.49
N LEU A 339 32.43 -27.20 -9.54
CA LEU A 339 33.57 -27.52 -10.40
C LEU A 339 34.89 -27.47 -9.62
N VAL A 340 35.10 -26.45 -8.78
CA VAL A 340 36.30 -26.33 -7.94
C VAL A 340 36.38 -27.47 -6.93
N ASP A 341 35.28 -27.80 -6.26
CA ASP A 341 35.25 -28.86 -5.24
C ASP A 341 35.54 -30.23 -5.85
N LEU A 342 34.84 -30.62 -6.94
CA LEU A 342 35.05 -31.91 -7.59
C LEU A 342 36.44 -32.05 -8.23
N LEU A 343 37.02 -30.96 -8.73
CA LEU A 343 38.40 -31.00 -9.24
C LEU A 343 39.41 -31.21 -8.10
N ARG A 344 39.20 -30.61 -6.92
CA ARG A 344 40.05 -30.82 -5.73
C ARG A 344 39.97 -32.24 -5.21
N ASP A 345 38.76 -32.79 -5.13
CA ASP A 345 38.54 -34.16 -4.69
C ASP A 345 39.22 -35.20 -5.61
N ASN A 346 39.48 -34.84 -6.86
CA ASN A 346 40.18 -35.66 -7.85
C ASN A 346 41.64 -35.24 -8.07
N GLY A 347 42.24 -34.51 -7.13
CA GLY A 347 43.68 -34.23 -7.10
C GLY A 347 44.15 -33.04 -7.94
N PHE A 348 43.24 -32.23 -8.48
CA PHE A 348 43.58 -30.97 -9.17
C PHE A 348 43.54 -29.78 -8.22
N ALA A 349 44.27 -28.70 -8.52
CA ALA A 349 44.33 -27.51 -7.68
C ALA A 349 43.80 -26.24 -8.39
N PRO A 350 42.50 -26.16 -8.72
CA PRO A 350 41.94 -24.99 -9.38
C PRO A 350 41.79 -23.79 -8.44
N VAL A 351 41.92 -22.60 -9.02
CA VAL A 351 41.71 -21.31 -8.35
C VAL A 351 40.64 -20.54 -9.12
N HIS A 352 39.76 -19.83 -8.42
CA HIS A 352 38.73 -19.02 -9.07
C HIS A 352 39.35 -17.83 -9.80
N GLU A 353 38.91 -17.56 -11.02
CA GLU A 353 39.27 -16.36 -11.79
C GLU A 353 38.03 -15.43 -11.86
N GLY A 354 38.26 -14.15 -11.66
CA GLY A 354 37.32 -13.04 -11.74
C GLY A 354 37.28 -12.43 -13.12
N GLN A 355 36.40 -11.45 -13.31
CA GLN A 355 36.05 -10.93 -14.65
C GLN A 355 37.20 -10.19 -15.37
N ASP A 356 38.25 -9.80 -14.65
CA ASP A 356 39.47 -9.16 -15.13
C ASP A 356 40.67 -10.13 -15.26
N GLY A 357 40.46 -11.43 -15.02
CA GLY A 357 41.55 -12.42 -14.95
C GLY A 357 42.25 -12.47 -13.60
N ALA A 358 41.87 -11.63 -12.63
CA ALA A 358 42.37 -11.71 -11.25
C ALA A 358 41.63 -12.81 -10.48
N VAL A 359 42.20 -13.36 -9.40
CA VAL A 359 41.51 -14.42 -8.63
C VAL A 359 40.37 -13.83 -7.79
N VAL A 360 39.10 -14.21 -8.04
CA VAL A 360 37.93 -13.59 -7.37
C VAL A 360 36.83 -14.62 -7.03
N HIS A 361 36.20 -14.47 -5.87
CA HIS A 361 35.00 -15.23 -5.46
C HIS A 361 33.71 -14.59 -6.01
N ALA A 362 32.84 -15.35 -6.68
CA ALA A 362 31.74 -14.80 -7.50
C ALA A 362 30.30 -15.15 -7.04
N GLU A 363 29.36 -14.24 -7.38
CA GLU A 363 27.95 -14.46 -7.80
C GLU A 363 27.39 -13.17 -8.48
N ALA A 364 26.41 -13.12 -9.41
CA ALA A 364 25.11 -13.82 -9.54
C ALA A 364 24.45 -13.71 -10.97
N PRO A 365 23.26 -14.32 -11.23
CA PRO A 365 22.41 -14.08 -12.41
C PRO A 365 21.00 -13.46 -12.12
N ARG A 366 20.27 -13.13 -13.21
CA ARG A 366 19.05 -12.28 -13.31
C ARG A 366 17.77 -12.87 -12.67
N ARG A 367 16.98 -11.99 -12.01
CA ARG A 367 15.85 -12.31 -11.12
C ARG A 367 14.46 -11.99 -11.70
N ARG A 368 13.45 -12.75 -11.27
CA ARG A 368 12.00 -12.48 -11.44
C ARG A 368 11.34 -12.52 -10.08
N ALA A 369 10.34 -11.66 -9.88
CA ALA A 369 9.56 -11.67 -8.64
C ALA A 369 8.53 -12.80 -8.63
N GLY A 370 8.49 -13.53 -7.51
CA GLY A 370 7.41 -14.47 -7.23
C GLY A 370 6.07 -13.75 -7.02
N THR A 371 4.97 -14.45 -7.27
CA THR A 371 3.61 -13.99 -7.00
C THR A 371 3.47 -13.57 -5.54
N ARG A 372 3.23 -12.27 -5.28
CA ARG A 372 3.07 -11.76 -3.92
C ARG A 372 1.73 -12.21 -3.37
N ARG A 373 1.73 -13.13 -2.40
CA ARG A 373 0.57 -13.30 -1.51
C ARG A 373 0.30 -11.94 -0.87
N ARG A 374 -0.81 -11.29 -1.23
CA ARG A 374 -1.32 -10.14 -0.47
C ARG A 374 -1.44 -10.62 0.98
N GLY A 375 -0.58 -10.11 1.85
CA GLY A 375 -0.76 -10.31 3.29
C GLY A 375 -2.16 -9.82 3.66
N PRO A 376 -2.82 -10.44 4.65
CA PRO A 376 -4.11 -9.94 5.10
C PRO A 376 -3.95 -8.45 5.39
N GLY A 377 -4.67 -7.61 4.65
CA GLY A 377 -4.69 -6.19 4.90
C GLY A 377 -5.11 -5.95 6.36
N PRO A 378 -4.75 -4.81 6.97
CA PRO A 378 -5.17 -4.52 8.34
C PRO A 378 -6.68 -4.72 8.44
N SER A 379 -7.10 -5.64 9.32
CA SER A 379 -8.51 -5.86 9.61
C SER A 379 -9.03 -4.60 10.27
N VAL A 380 -9.81 -3.82 9.52
CA VAL A 380 -10.53 -2.68 10.07
C VAL A 380 -11.85 -3.22 10.54
N SER A 381 -12.00 -3.41 11.86
CA SER A 381 -13.33 -3.63 12.43
C SER A 381 -14.12 -2.34 12.28
N PRO A 382 -15.16 -2.30 11.42
CA PRO A 382 -15.97 -1.10 11.29
C PRO A 382 -16.66 -0.85 12.64
N VAL A 383 -16.50 0.36 13.17
CA VAL A 383 -17.35 0.85 14.26
C VAL A 383 -18.72 1.10 13.62
N ASP A 384 -19.61 0.13 13.69
CA ASP A 384 -20.95 0.27 13.13
C ASP A 384 -21.79 1.25 13.98
N ARG A 385 -22.96 1.61 13.48
CA ARG A 385 -23.83 2.57 14.15
C ARG A 385 -24.32 2.05 15.50
N ALA A 386 -24.55 0.74 15.62
CA ALA A 386 -25.05 0.11 16.85
C ALA A 386 -23.98 0.12 17.96
N TYR A 387 -22.75 -0.22 17.61
CA TYR A 387 -21.59 -0.19 18.50
C TYR A 387 -21.23 1.25 18.89
N THR A 388 -21.27 2.19 17.93
CA THR A 388 -21.11 3.63 18.21
C THR A 388 -22.16 4.10 19.21
N GLN A 389 -23.42 3.72 19.00
CA GLN A 389 -24.54 4.09 19.87
C GLN A 389 -24.32 3.54 21.30
N THR A 390 -23.91 2.29 21.41
CA THR A 390 -23.59 1.64 22.69
C THR A 390 -22.47 2.39 23.45
N LEU A 391 -21.40 2.78 22.75
CA LEU A 391 -20.31 3.55 23.35
C LEU A 391 -20.76 4.95 23.81
N VAL A 392 -21.56 5.64 22.99
CA VAL A 392 -22.09 6.97 23.32
C VAL A 392 -23.04 6.89 24.51
N ASP A 393 -23.90 5.89 24.57
CA ASP A 393 -24.84 5.70 25.68
C ASP A 393 -24.10 5.38 26.98
N GLY A 394 -23.06 4.54 26.91
CA GLY A 394 -22.17 4.28 28.05
C GLY A 394 -21.46 5.54 28.55
N LEU A 395 -20.94 6.37 27.64
CA LEU A 395 -20.29 7.63 28.00
C LEU A 395 -21.26 8.61 28.66
N ARG A 396 -22.46 8.77 28.08
CA ARG A 396 -23.50 9.65 28.63
C ARG A 396 -24.00 9.18 29.99
N ALA A 397 -24.16 7.86 30.18
CA ALA A 397 -24.54 7.30 31.48
C ALA A 397 -23.45 7.57 32.54
N ALA A 398 -22.18 7.43 32.18
CA ALA A 398 -21.06 7.75 33.06
C ALA A 398 -21.00 9.25 33.41
N GLU A 399 -21.24 10.13 32.43
CA GLU A 399 -21.30 11.58 32.61
C GLU A 399 -22.46 11.99 33.52
N ALA A 400 -23.67 11.49 33.27
CA ALA A 400 -24.84 11.74 34.12
C ALA A 400 -24.62 11.26 35.57
N THR A 401 -23.96 10.11 35.75
CA THR A 401 -23.60 9.61 37.08
C THR A 401 -22.58 10.53 37.75
N ALA A 402 -21.60 11.06 37.01
CA ALA A 402 -20.62 12.01 37.53
C ALA A 402 -21.27 13.33 37.92
N ASP A 403 -22.19 13.85 37.11
CA ASP A 403 -22.93 15.08 37.39
C ASP A 403 -23.84 14.93 38.62
N GLN A 404 -24.53 13.79 38.75
CA GLN A 404 -25.33 13.49 39.93
C GLN A 404 -24.47 13.48 41.20
N ARG A 405 -23.29 12.84 41.17
CA ARG A 405 -22.36 12.86 42.31
C ARG A 405 -21.87 14.27 42.64
N ARG A 406 -21.62 15.12 41.63
CA ARG A 406 -21.24 16.53 41.85
C ARG A 406 -22.37 17.32 42.48
N ALA A 407 -23.60 17.16 42.00
CA ALA A 407 -24.78 17.82 42.54
C ALA A 407 -25.07 17.37 43.99
N GLU A 408 -24.96 16.08 44.27
CA GLU A 408 -25.05 15.53 45.63
C GLU A 408 -23.96 16.14 46.53
N ASP A 409 -22.72 16.26 46.07
CA ASP A 409 -21.62 16.85 46.84
C ASP A 409 -21.76 18.38 47.04
N GLU A 410 -22.40 19.09 46.11
CA GLU A 410 -22.73 20.52 46.22
C GLU A 410 -23.92 20.78 47.15
N SER A 411 -24.90 19.88 47.18
CA SER A 411 -26.06 19.96 48.08
C SER A 411 -25.72 19.64 49.54
N ARG A 412 -24.53 19.08 49.81
CA ARG A 412 -24.08 18.77 51.18
C ARG A 412 -23.79 20.06 51.95
N PRO A 413 -24.33 20.23 53.17
CA PRO A 413 -24.03 21.38 54.00
C PRO A 413 -22.55 21.46 54.37
N GLY A 414 -22.02 22.67 54.41
CA GLY A 414 -20.62 22.98 54.74
C GLY A 414 -19.67 23.06 53.53
N PRO A 415 -18.47 23.65 53.73
CA PRO A 415 -17.48 23.84 52.67
C PRO A 415 -16.96 22.51 52.12
N ARG A 416 -16.51 22.52 50.86
CA ARG A 416 -15.84 21.36 50.26
C ARG A 416 -14.55 21.05 51.02
N ILE A 417 -14.50 19.86 51.62
CA ILE A 417 -13.33 19.38 52.34
C ILE A 417 -12.43 18.62 51.38
N GLN A 418 -11.27 19.18 51.09
CA GLN A 418 -10.24 18.47 50.33
C GLN A 418 -9.63 17.37 51.18
N ALA A 419 -9.26 16.25 50.55
CA ALA A 419 -8.52 15.21 51.23
C ALA A 419 -7.14 15.74 51.66
N MET A 420 -6.80 15.57 52.94
CA MET A 420 -5.54 16.05 53.50
C MET A 420 -4.76 14.89 54.12
N ASP A 421 -3.45 15.09 54.26
CA ASP A 421 -2.61 14.16 55.02
C ASP A 421 -3.10 14.09 56.49
N PRO A 422 -3.20 12.89 57.10
CA PRO A 422 -3.66 12.74 58.48
C PRO A 422 -2.86 13.54 59.50
N VAL A 423 -1.55 13.75 59.27
CA VAL A 423 -0.69 14.54 60.16
C VAL A 423 -1.06 16.02 60.09
N VAL A 424 -1.31 16.54 58.88
CA VAL A 424 -1.73 17.93 58.66
C VAL A 424 -3.12 18.17 59.27
N THR A 425 -4.03 17.22 59.09
CA THR A 425 -5.37 17.25 59.69
C THR A 425 -5.30 17.28 61.22
N LEU A 426 -4.41 16.48 61.83
CA LEU A 426 -4.24 16.43 63.28
C LEU A 426 -3.63 17.72 63.84
N SER A 427 -2.67 18.32 63.13
CA SER A 427 -2.10 19.61 63.49
C SER A 427 -3.16 20.71 63.47
N LEU A 428 -3.94 20.81 62.39
CA LEU A 428 -5.03 21.79 62.28
C LEU A 428 -6.07 21.62 63.39
N LEU A 429 -6.43 20.39 63.74
CA LEU A 429 -7.37 20.12 64.83
C LEU A 429 -6.79 20.48 66.22
N ARG A 430 -5.48 20.33 66.44
CA ARG A 430 -4.82 20.74 67.69
C ARG A 430 -4.75 22.26 67.80
N ASP A 431 -4.45 22.95 66.72
CA ASP A 431 -4.43 24.40 66.66
C ASP A 431 -5.84 24.95 66.93
N ALA A 432 -6.87 24.35 66.31
CA ALA A 432 -8.26 24.71 66.57
C ALA A 432 -8.72 24.47 68.02
N VAL A 433 -8.19 23.45 68.71
CA VAL A 433 -8.43 23.27 70.16
C VAL A 433 -7.80 24.41 70.98
N ALA A 434 -6.57 24.80 70.64
CA ALA A 434 -5.85 25.85 71.35
C ALA A 434 -6.56 27.21 71.20
N ASP A 435 -7.01 27.53 69.98
CA ASP A 435 -7.65 28.80 69.64
C ASP A 435 -9.18 28.79 69.83
N ARG A 436 -9.77 27.63 70.15
CA ARG A 436 -11.22 27.41 70.29
C ARG A 436 -12.02 27.75 69.03
N HIS A 437 -11.47 27.46 67.86
CA HIS A 437 -12.14 27.66 66.58
C HIS A 437 -12.99 26.44 66.17
N GLY A 438 -14.11 26.71 65.51
CA GLY A 438 -14.88 25.67 64.81
C GLY A 438 -14.11 25.13 63.60
N VAL A 439 -14.26 23.84 63.32
CA VAL A 439 -13.60 23.14 62.21
C VAL A 439 -14.63 22.30 61.47
N TRP A 440 -14.71 22.49 60.17
CA TRP A 440 -15.41 21.55 59.30
C TRP A 440 -14.52 20.35 59.00
N ILE A 441 -15.03 19.15 59.26
CA ILE A 441 -14.36 17.89 58.94
C ILE A 441 -15.15 17.11 57.89
N GLY A 442 -14.43 16.45 56.99
CA GLY A 442 -14.97 15.39 56.14
C GLY A 442 -14.79 14.06 56.87
N TYR A 443 -15.88 13.37 57.21
CA TYR A 443 -15.85 12.12 57.97
C TYR A 443 -16.39 10.97 57.12
N SER A 444 -15.69 9.84 57.13
CA SER A 444 -16.13 8.59 56.51
C SER A 444 -16.70 7.64 57.56
N ASP A 445 -17.92 7.15 57.33
CA ASP A 445 -18.53 6.15 58.20
C ASP A 445 -17.99 4.73 57.95
N GLY A 446 -18.48 3.75 58.73
CA GLY A 446 -18.08 2.34 58.57
C GLY A 446 -18.56 1.68 57.28
N HIS A 447 -19.41 2.34 56.51
CA HIS A 447 -19.97 1.88 55.24
C HIS A 447 -19.40 2.64 54.03
N GLY A 448 -18.41 3.52 54.25
CA GLY A 448 -17.73 4.29 53.22
C GLY A 448 -18.48 5.53 52.74
N ALA A 449 -19.61 5.88 53.35
CA ALA A 449 -20.29 7.14 53.07
C ALA A 449 -19.54 8.29 53.73
N THR A 450 -19.34 9.38 52.99
CA THR A 450 -18.66 10.58 53.47
C THR A 450 -19.69 11.65 53.84
N SER A 451 -19.57 12.20 55.05
CA SER A 451 -20.37 13.31 55.57
C SER A 451 -19.47 14.49 55.94
N ARG A 452 -20.06 15.69 56.01
CA ARG A 452 -19.37 16.90 56.47
C ARG A 452 -19.96 17.32 57.81
N HIS A 453 -19.12 17.67 58.78
CA HIS A 453 -19.56 18.07 60.10
C HIS A 453 -18.77 19.29 60.58
N LEU A 454 -19.48 20.32 61.03
CA LEU A 454 -18.88 21.38 61.83
C LEU A 454 -18.73 20.87 63.26
N ILE A 455 -17.50 20.92 63.78
CA ILE A 455 -17.17 20.47 65.12
C ILE A 455 -16.38 21.55 65.84
N HIS A 456 -16.59 21.65 67.16
CA HIS A 456 -15.76 22.48 68.04
C HIS A 456 -14.85 21.54 68.83
N PRO A 457 -13.61 21.30 68.39
CA PRO A 457 -12.74 20.32 69.01
C PRO A 457 -12.32 20.81 70.40
N GLN A 458 -12.43 19.92 71.39
CA GLN A 458 -12.10 20.22 72.79
C GLN A 458 -10.81 19.54 73.22
N ARG A 459 -10.56 18.33 72.71
CA ARG A 459 -9.36 17.56 73.03
C ARG A 459 -9.04 16.57 71.92
N VAL A 460 -7.77 16.48 71.58
CA VAL A 460 -7.22 15.50 70.64
C VAL A 460 -6.28 14.57 71.40
N ASP A 461 -6.63 13.29 71.52
CA ASP A 461 -5.85 12.30 72.29
C ASP A 461 -6.00 10.90 71.69
N GLY A 462 -4.94 10.10 71.70
CA GLY A 462 -4.97 8.69 71.28
C GLY A 462 -5.54 8.42 69.87
N GLY A 463 -5.40 9.34 68.92
CA GLY A 463 -5.97 9.21 67.57
C GLY A 463 -7.48 9.44 67.49
N ARG A 464 -8.08 10.06 68.50
CA ARG A 464 -9.47 10.50 68.53
C ARG A 464 -9.58 11.97 68.88
N VAL A 465 -10.65 12.59 68.39
CA VAL A 465 -10.99 14.00 68.62
C VAL A 465 -12.31 14.00 69.38
N ARG A 466 -12.32 14.53 70.61
CA ARG A 466 -13.56 14.86 71.32
C ARG A 466 -13.95 16.27 70.95
N ALA A 467 -15.16 16.44 70.45
CA ALA A 467 -15.67 17.71 69.98
C ALA A 467 -17.17 17.83 70.28
N THR A 468 -17.67 19.05 70.41
CA THR A 468 -19.10 19.33 70.42
C THR A 468 -19.60 19.59 69.00
N ASP A 469 -20.73 18.99 68.65
CA ASP A 469 -21.41 19.29 67.39
C ASP A 469 -22.19 20.62 67.47
N GLU A 470 -22.77 21.05 66.35
CA GLU A 470 -23.61 22.27 66.26
C GLU A 470 -24.80 22.28 67.24
N SER A 471 -25.26 21.11 67.68
CA SER A 471 -26.35 20.96 68.63
C SER A 471 -25.87 20.94 70.09
N GLY A 472 -24.57 21.13 70.33
CA GLY A 472 -23.96 21.12 71.66
C GLY A 472 -23.75 19.74 72.27
N HIS A 473 -23.97 18.66 71.52
CA HIS A 473 -23.74 17.30 72.00
C HIS A 473 -22.28 16.91 71.83
N GLU A 474 -21.71 16.28 72.87
CA GLU A 474 -20.35 15.80 72.81
C GLU A 474 -20.24 14.50 72.01
N LYS A 475 -19.37 14.49 71.00
CA LYS A 475 -19.09 13.34 70.13
C LYS A 475 -17.60 13.08 70.00
N SER A 476 -17.24 11.83 69.74
CA SER A 476 -15.85 11.42 69.51
C SER A 476 -15.67 10.93 68.07
N PHE A 477 -14.75 11.57 67.35
CA PHE A 477 -14.39 11.24 65.97
C PHE A 477 -13.03 10.55 65.92
N SER A 478 -12.93 9.44 65.20
CA SER A 478 -11.66 8.75 64.98
C SER A 478 -10.88 9.44 63.85
N VAL A 479 -9.62 9.81 64.09
CA VAL A 479 -8.80 10.59 63.14
C VAL A 479 -8.60 9.86 61.82
N HIS A 480 -8.42 8.53 61.84
CA HIS A 480 -8.25 7.73 60.62
C HIS A 480 -9.50 7.69 59.71
N ARG A 481 -10.64 8.20 60.18
CA ARG A 481 -11.87 8.35 59.39
C ARG A 481 -12.11 9.78 58.92
N ILE A 482 -11.27 10.73 59.35
CA ILE A 482 -11.33 12.11 58.90
C ILE A 482 -10.54 12.18 57.59
N VAL A 483 -11.24 12.49 56.50
CA VAL A 483 -10.68 12.61 55.14
C VAL A 483 -9.92 13.93 54.99
N GLY A 484 -10.33 14.97 55.72
CA GLY A 484 -9.69 16.28 55.78
C GLY A 484 -10.44 17.22 56.71
N ALA A 485 -9.94 18.44 56.86
CA ALA A 485 -10.49 19.45 57.74
C ALA A 485 -10.21 20.87 57.21
N THR A 486 -11.08 21.82 57.51
CA THR A 486 -10.87 23.25 57.23
C THR A 486 -11.47 24.09 58.35
N LEU A 487 -10.84 25.22 58.67
CA LEU A 487 -11.35 26.11 59.72
C LEU A 487 -12.71 26.69 59.31
N GLU A 488 -13.57 26.90 60.30
CA GLU A 488 -14.75 27.74 60.14
C GLU A 488 -14.27 29.18 59.91
N GLY A 489 -14.62 29.76 58.76
CA GLY A 489 -14.19 31.09 58.33
C GLY A 489 -15.04 32.22 58.88
#